data_AF-A0A0G1F2T5-F1
#
_entry.id   AF-A0A0G1F2T5-F1
#
_cell.length_a   1.000
_cell.length_b   1.000
_cell.length_c   1.000
_cell.angle_alpha   90.00
_cell.angle_beta   90.00
_cell.angle_gamma   90.00
#
_symmetry.space_group_name_H-M   'P 1'
#
loop_
_entity.id
_entity.type
_entity.pdbx_description
1 polymer ?
#
loop_
_entity_poly.entity_id
_entity_poly.type
_entity_poly.pdbx_seq_one_letter_code
_entity_poly.pdbx_strand_id
1 'polypeptide(L)'
;MWPKQIIVVRHAESEGNIRQMDDNSSAQVPNHQFSLTKNGEAQALVTGEYLRKNSEFFGFDVAFTSTFWRAQQTLHLMCPKIVPRIDARLDEFWRGIWHTMSKEEVEKLYPAEAKIKEREGWYHYRAFGGQNGQDVDLMIYSFLADLREFWSGKRVLIVGHGTWMIFFWRIMCRRSIAEAEKRYQEKKFRNASITVFEQKDDGMKLTIDDFLPKDIDSGQATTDEINKAINDLANFTKTVRWWGLLGKLGQSKERLKIYSYDDACDMHEALYLSGEGFINEHLRPVGNLAEVVEGFMVNVFYGAETNEWNSQQHRRPSQLIPWLESLCLSRGL
;
A
#
# COMPACT_ATOMS: atom_id res chain seq x y z
N MET A 1 8.64 -13.11 27.92
CA MET A 1 9.82 -13.07 27.01
C MET A 1 9.45 -12.21 25.81
N TRP A 2 10.38 -11.75 24.97
CA TRP A 2 10.03 -10.86 23.85
C TRP A 2 9.60 -11.64 22.60
N PRO A 3 8.83 -11.05 21.67
CA PRO A 3 8.70 -11.59 20.32
C PRO A 3 10.08 -11.72 19.67
N LYS A 4 10.26 -12.76 18.84
CA LYS A 4 11.52 -12.99 18.11
C LYS A 4 11.86 -11.79 17.23
N GLN A 5 10.84 -11.19 16.61
CA GLN A 5 10.98 -10.05 15.71
C GLN A 5 9.70 -9.22 15.74
N ILE A 6 9.84 -7.90 15.78
CA ILE A 6 8.74 -6.94 15.61
C ILE A 6 9.06 -6.08 14.40
N ILE A 7 8.21 -6.17 13.38
CA ILE A 7 8.30 -5.38 12.15
C ILE A 7 7.19 -4.34 12.21
N VAL A 8 7.57 -3.07 12.19
CA VAL A 8 6.65 -1.95 12.24
C VAL A 8 6.68 -1.21 10.91
N VAL A 9 5.52 -1.01 10.31
CA VAL A 9 5.36 -0.28 9.06
C VAL A 9 4.47 0.94 9.28
N ARG A 10 4.95 2.12 8.87
CA ARG A 10 4.06 3.30 8.82
C ARG A 10 3.05 3.07 7.70
N HIS A 11 1.77 3.38 7.93
CA HIS A 11 0.79 3.37 6.85
C HIS A 11 1.30 4.12 5.60
N ALA A 12 0.90 3.65 4.43
CA ALA A 12 1.27 4.28 3.17
C ALA A 12 0.61 5.66 3.02
N GLU A 13 0.99 6.41 1.99
CA GLU A 13 0.47 7.76 1.78
C GLU A 13 -1.07 7.79 1.78
N SER A 14 -1.64 8.70 2.56
CA SER A 14 -3.09 8.87 2.69
C SER A 14 -3.51 10.28 2.30
N GLU A 15 -4.80 10.47 2.07
CA GLU A 15 -5.37 11.79 1.80
C GLU A 15 -4.93 12.83 2.85
N GLY A 16 -4.94 12.46 4.13
CA GLY A 16 -4.50 13.34 5.22
C GLY A 16 -3.01 13.69 5.21
N ASN A 17 -2.17 13.00 4.42
CA ASN A 17 -0.76 13.37 4.23
C ASN A 17 -0.56 14.40 3.12
N ILE A 18 -1.38 14.34 2.07
CA ILE A 18 -1.26 15.25 0.91
C ILE A 18 -2.06 16.55 1.10
N ARG A 19 -3.06 16.54 1.99
CA ARG A 19 -3.79 17.74 2.40
C ARG A 19 -2.89 18.66 3.22
N GLN A 20 -2.92 19.96 2.94
CA GLN A 20 -2.28 20.95 3.80
C GLN A 20 -3.00 21.00 5.16
N MET A 21 -2.32 21.41 6.23
CA MET A 21 -2.94 21.50 7.57
C MET A 21 -4.22 22.34 7.59
N ASP A 22 -4.31 23.34 6.71
CA ASP A 22 -5.45 24.24 6.58
C ASP A 22 -6.62 23.63 5.76
N ASP A 23 -6.37 22.52 5.08
CA ASP A 23 -7.33 21.80 4.23
C ASP A 23 -7.93 20.55 4.91
N ASN A 24 -7.44 20.22 6.11
CA ASN A 24 -7.96 19.11 6.92
C ASN A 24 -9.20 19.51 7.72
N SER A 25 -9.40 20.80 8.04
CA SER A 25 -10.59 21.28 8.75
C SER A 25 -11.82 21.46 7.85
N SER A 26 -11.64 21.51 6.53
CA SER A 26 -12.72 21.62 5.53
C SER A 26 -13.26 20.26 5.05
N ALA A 27 -12.59 19.17 5.41
CA ALA A 27 -12.99 17.82 5.02
C ALA A 27 -14.25 17.37 5.78
N GLN A 28 -15.30 17.00 5.04
CA GLN A 28 -16.49 16.35 5.62
C GLN A 28 -16.22 14.94 6.18
N VAL A 29 -14.99 14.44 6.04
CA VAL A 29 -14.57 13.08 6.42
C VAL A 29 -13.69 13.16 7.67
N PRO A 30 -14.00 12.41 8.74
CA PRO A 30 -13.20 12.43 9.97
C PRO A 30 -11.83 11.79 9.75
N ASN A 31 -10.80 12.28 10.45
CA ASN A 31 -9.38 11.90 10.26
C ASN A 31 -9.08 10.38 10.28
N HIS A 32 -9.86 9.58 11.02
CA HIS A 32 -9.69 8.12 11.07
C HIS A 32 -10.17 7.40 9.80
N GLN A 33 -10.97 8.08 8.96
CA GLN A 33 -11.53 7.58 7.71
C GLN A 33 -10.76 8.05 6.46
N PHE A 34 -9.66 8.80 6.62
CA PHE A 34 -8.82 9.10 5.45
C PHE A 34 -8.28 7.82 4.83
N SER A 35 -8.57 7.64 3.54
CA SER A 35 -8.12 6.52 2.72
C SER A 35 -6.70 6.74 2.20
N LEU A 36 -6.09 5.67 1.70
CA LEU A 36 -4.86 5.74 0.91
C LEU A 36 -5.07 6.52 -0.38
N THR A 37 -4.03 7.21 -0.83
CA THR A 37 -3.96 7.74 -2.20
C THR A 37 -3.57 6.61 -3.16
N LYS A 38 -3.71 6.81 -4.49
CA LYS A 38 -3.18 5.85 -5.48
C LYS A 38 -1.68 5.58 -5.29
N ASN A 39 -0.91 6.61 -4.93
CA ASN A 39 0.50 6.47 -4.60
C ASN A 39 0.69 5.65 -3.32
N GLY A 40 -0.16 5.84 -2.30
CA GLY A 40 -0.17 5.02 -1.09
C GLY A 40 -0.50 3.55 -1.35
N GLU A 41 -1.45 3.26 -2.23
CA GLU A 41 -1.75 1.89 -2.65
C GLU A 41 -0.51 1.21 -3.26
N ALA A 42 0.16 1.89 -4.20
CA ALA A 42 1.39 1.41 -4.81
C ALA A 42 2.52 1.20 -3.79
N GLN A 43 2.72 2.14 -2.86
CA GLN A 43 3.68 2.02 -1.76
C GLN A 43 3.42 0.78 -0.89
N ALA A 44 2.15 0.53 -0.54
CA ALA A 44 1.76 -0.63 0.27
C ALA A 44 2.03 -1.95 -0.48
N LEU A 45 1.73 -2.01 -1.78
CA LEU A 45 2.00 -3.17 -2.62
C LEU A 45 3.51 -3.48 -2.72
N VAL A 46 4.33 -2.46 -3.01
CA VAL A 46 5.80 -2.58 -3.08
C VAL A 46 6.37 -3.05 -1.74
N THR A 47 5.90 -2.48 -0.64
CA THR A 47 6.35 -2.85 0.71
C THR A 47 5.96 -4.28 1.05
N GLY A 48 4.74 -4.70 0.72
CA GLY A 48 4.28 -6.07 0.91
C GLY A 48 5.07 -7.07 0.08
N GLU A 49 5.37 -6.74 -1.18
CA GLU A 49 6.19 -7.58 -2.05
C GLU A 49 7.63 -7.72 -1.52
N TYR A 50 8.22 -6.61 -1.07
CA TYR A 50 9.53 -6.63 -0.43
C TYR A 50 9.54 -7.55 0.79
N LEU A 51 8.57 -7.41 1.70
CA LEU A 51 8.49 -8.28 2.87
C LEU A 51 8.36 -9.75 2.47
N ARG A 52 7.47 -10.08 1.52
CA ARG A 52 7.24 -11.46 1.05
C ARG A 52 8.46 -12.12 0.41
N LYS A 53 9.26 -11.37 -0.35
CA LYS A 53 10.47 -11.90 -1.01
C LYS A 53 11.63 -12.13 -0.04
N ASN A 54 11.65 -11.41 1.07
CA ASN A 54 12.70 -11.53 2.09
C ASN A 54 12.23 -12.48 3.20
N SER A 55 12.63 -13.75 3.14
CA SER A 55 12.24 -14.80 4.11
C SER A 55 12.67 -14.49 5.57
N GLU A 56 13.64 -13.60 5.74
CA GLU A 56 14.04 -13.04 7.03
C GLU A 56 12.95 -12.15 7.66
N PHE A 57 12.11 -11.53 6.83
CA PHE A 57 11.05 -10.61 7.24
C PHE A 57 9.64 -11.17 7.05
N PHE A 58 9.45 -12.20 6.20
CA PHE A 58 8.14 -12.82 5.98
C PHE A 58 7.85 -14.00 6.93
N GLY A 59 6.58 -14.42 7.00
CA GLY A 59 6.13 -15.49 7.90
C GLY A 59 5.68 -14.96 9.26
N PHE A 60 4.83 -13.93 9.25
CA PHE A 60 4.24 -13.35 10.44
C PHE A 60 3.30 -14.34 11.14
N ASP A 61 3.47 -14.52 12.44
CA ASP A 61 2.51 -15.27 13.27
C ASP A 61 1.24 -14.44 13.54
N VAL A 62 1.38 -13.11 13.55
CA VAL A 62 0.31 -12.15 13.79
C VAL A 62 0.61 -10.82 13.11
N ALA A 63 -0.44 -10.15 12.62
CA ALA A 63 -0.38 -8.76 12.21
C ALA A 63 -1.38 -7.92 13.01
N PHE A 64 -0.92 -6.77 13.52
CA PHE A 64 -1.73 -5.76 14.17
C PHE A 64 -1.85 -4.51 13.32
N THR A 65 -2.98 -3.83 13.42
CA THR A 65 -3.21 -2.53 12.80
C THR A 65 -4.07 -1.65 13.69
N SER A 66 -3.98 -0.34 13.49
CA SER A 66 -4.83 0.64 14.16
C SER A 66 -6.29 0.55 13.70
N THR A 67 -7.19 1.28 14.36
CA THR A 67 -8.59 1.41 13.92
C THR A 67 -8.75 2.27 12.66
N PHE A 68 -7.71 3.00 12.24
CA PHE A 68 -7.79 3.96 11.12
C PHE A 68 -7.69 3.28 9.75
N TRP A 69 -8.54 3.70 8.81
CA TRP A 69 -8.69 3.05 7.50
C TRP A 69 -7.38 2.92 6.73
N ARG A 70 -6.60 4.00 6.61
CA ARG A 70 -5.29 3.97 5.92
C ARG A 70 -4.34 2.89 6.43
N ALA A 71 -4.31 2.61 7.73
CA ALA A 71 -3.44 1.56 8.29
C ALA A 71 -3.98 0.16 7.98
N GLN A 72 -5.31 -0.01 8.02
CA GLN A 72 -5.97 -1.26 7.64
C GLN A 72 -5.80 -1.56 6.14
N GLN A 73 -6.03 -0.57 5.28
CA GLN A 73 -5.82 -0.64 3.83
C GLN A 73 -4.37 -0.98 3.49
N THR A 74 -3.41 -0.32 4.16
CA THR A 74 -1.97 -0.62 3.98
C THR A 74 -1.68 -2.09 4.31
N LEU A 75 -2.16 -2.58 5.46
CA LEU A 75 -1.94 -3.98 5.85
C LEU A 75 -2.61 -4.97 4.88
N HIS A 76 -3.83 -4.67 4.44
CA HIS A 76 -4.56 -5.50 3.49
C HIS A 76 -3.81 -5.64 2.17
N LEU A 77 -3.32 -4.54 1.59
CA LEU A 77 -2.53 -4.57 0.36
C LEU A 77 -1.18 -5.27 0.55
N MET A 78 -0.54 -5.08 1.71
CA MET A 78 0.74 -5.73 2.01
C MET A 78 0.62 -7.23 2.24
N CYS A 79 -0.44 -7.68 2.90
CA CYS A 79 -0.60 -9.05 3.41
C CYS A 79 -2.05 -9.52 3.27
N PRO A 80 -2.55 -9.70 2.05
CA PRO A 80 -3.99 -9.90 1.82
C PRO A 80 -4.63 -11.14 2.45
N LYS A 81 -3.81 -12.16 2.72
CA LYS A 81 -4.25 -13.42 3.33
C LYS A 81 -4.20 -13.39 4.86
N ILE A 82 -3.63 -12.34 5.47
CA ILE A 82 -3.54 -12.25 6.93
C ILE A 82 -4.83 -11.63 7.48
N VAL A 83 -5.42 -12.26 8.49
CA VAL A 83 -6.52 -11.64 9.23
C VAL A 83 -5.91 -10.68 10.27
N PRO A 84 -6.15 -9.38 10.16
CA PRO A 84 -5.53 -8.41 11.05
C PRO A 84 -6.18 -8.40 12.43
N ARG A 85 -5.38 -8.18 13.48
CA ARG A 85 -5.89 -7.76 14.79
C ARG A 85 -5.94 -6.24 14.86
N ILE A 86 -7.16 -5.70 14.91
CA ILE A 86 -7.38 -4.26 15.06
C ILE A 86 -7.22 -3.90 16.54
N ASP A 87 -6.36 -2.92 16.84
CA ASP A 87 -6.06 -2.49 18.21
C ASP A 87 -5.99 -0.96 18.30
N ALA A 88 -6.87 -0.36 19.09
CA ALA A 88 -6.98 1.09 19.26
C ALA A 88 -5.74 1.72 19.93
N ARG A 89 -4.90 0.93 20.62
CA ARG A 89 -3.63 1.43 21.18
C ARG A 89 -2.61 1.80 20.11
N LEU A 90 -2.85 1.38 18.86
CA LEU A 90 -2.01 1.68 17.69
C LEU A 90 -2.48 2.91 16.91
N ASP A 91 -3.56 3.58 17.34
CA ASP A 91 -4.08 4.78 16.67
C ASP A 91 -3.07 5.93 16.68
N GLU A 92 -3.15 6.81 15.67
CA GLU A 92 -2.27 7.98 15.59
C GLU A 92 -2.48 8.90 16.80
N PHE A 93 -1.42 9.62 17.18
CA PHE A 93 -1.48 10.63 18.23
C PHE A 93 -2.66 11.60 18.02
N TRP A 94 -3.64 11.54 18.91
CA TRP A 94 -4.87 12.30 18.77
C TRP A 94 -4.69 13.72 19.30
N ARG A 95 -4.52 14.68 18.38
CA ARG A 95 -4.24 16.09 18.69
C ARG A 95 -5.50 16.91 18.99
N GLY A 96 -6.64 16.25 19.23
CA GLY A 96 -7.88 16.92 19.63
C GLY A 96 -8.31 18.02 18.65
N ILE A 97 -8.60 19.21 19.18
CA ILE A 97 -9.00 20.39 18.39
C ILE A 97 -8.07 20.73 17.22
N TRP A 98 -6.79 20.36 17.27
CA TRP A 98 -5.82 20.62 16.20
C TRP A 98 -5.93 19.66 15.00
N HIS A 99 -6.84 18.68 15.07
CA HIS A 99 -7.27 17.88 13.92
C HIS A 99 -8.56 18.41 13.30
N THR A 100 -9.33 19.22 14.03
CA THR A 100 -10.66 19.69 13.61
C THR A 100 -10.69 21.14 13.15
N MET A 101 -9.67 21.92 13.51
CA MET A 101 -9.57 23.35 13.22
C MET A 101 -8.17 23.68 12.70
N SER A 102 -8.08 24.65 11.80
CA SER A 102 -6.80 25.17 11.35
C SER A 102 -6.08 25.87 12.52
N LYS A 103 -4.75 26.03 12.39
CA LYS A 103 -3.96 26.72 13.42
C LYS A 103 -4.50 28.14 13.66
N GLU A 104 -4.83 28.85 12.58
CA GLU A 104 -5.34 30.22 12.60
C GLU A 104 -6.71 30.31 13.29
N GLU A 105 -7.59 29.34 13.03
CA GLU A 105 -8.89 29.25 13.69
C GLU A 105 -8.74 29.01 15.20
N VAL A 106 -7.82 28.13 15.62
CA VAL A 106 -7.55 27.89 17.04
C VAL A 106 -6.93 29.13 17.70
N GLU A 107 -5.99 29.81 17.06
CA GLU A 107 -5.38 31.03 17.61
C GLU A 107 -6.41 32.16 17.75
N LYS A 108 -7.38 32.25 16.83
CA LYS A 108 -8.46 33.23 16.87
C LYS A 108 -9.52 32.92 17.93
N LEU A 109 -9.99 31.68 17.99
CA LEU A 109 -11.13 31.28 18.83
C LEU A 109 -10.70 30.83 20.24
N TYR A 110 -9.49 30.29 20.38
CA TYR A 110 -8.94 29.74 21.62
C TYR A 110 -7.49 30.21 21.86
N PRO A 111 -7.22 31.53 21.95
CA PRO A 111 -5.85 32.05 22.09
C PRO A 111 -5.14 31.60 23.38
N ALA A 112 -5.89 31.32 24.45
CA ALA A 112 -5.32 30.75 25.67
C ALA A 112 -4.77 29.34 25.45
N GLU A 113 -5.44 28.54 24.62
CA GLU A 113 -5.05 27.17 24.31
C GLU A 113 -3.77 27.11 23.46
N ALA A 114 -3.64 28.03 22.50
CA ALA A 114 -2.40 28.21 21.74
C ALA A 114 -1.20 28.54 22.64
N LYS A 115 -1.39 29.44 23.63
CA LYS A 115 -0.35 29.80 24.61
C LYS A 115 0.03 28.62 25.52
N ILE A 116 -0.96 27.82 25.95
CA ILE A 116 -0.69 26.61 26.74
C ILE A 116 0.12 25.62 25.91
N LYS A 117 -0.25 25.40 24.65
CA LYS A 117 0.50 24.53 23.75
C LYS A 117 1.95 24.96 23.58
N GLU A 118 2.19 26.26 23.40
CA GLU A 118 3.55 26.82 23.27
C GLU A 118 4.37 26.61 24.56
N ARG A 119 3.76 26.88 25.73
CA ARG A 119 4.43 26.73 27.04
C ARG A 119 4.74 25.27 27.39
N GLU A 120 3.80 24.36 27.18
CA GLU A 120 3.91 22.96 27.60
C GLU A 120 4.72 22.08 26.63
N GLY A 121 4.86 22.53 25.37
CA GLY A 121 5.64 21.81 24.36
C GLY A 121 4.99 20.51 23.88
N TRP A 122 5.68 19.81 22.97
CA TRP A 122 5.08 18.69 22.22
C TRP A 122 4.64 17.50 23.08
N TYR A 123 5.39 17.17 24.13
CA TYR A 123 5.14 15.97 24.94
C TYR A 123 4.09 16.19 26.04
N HIS A 124 4.15 17.31 26.78
CA HIS A 124 3.26 17.51 27.95
C HIS A 124 1.92 18.13 27.60
N TYR A 125 1.85 18.88 26.49
CA TYR A 125 0.62 19.51 26.07
C TYR A 125 -0.48 18.48 25.74
N ARG A 126 -1.64 18.64 26.38
CA ARG A 126 -2.86 17.88 26.09
C ARG A 126 -3.90 18.81 25.50
N ALA A 127 -4.19 18.65 24.21
CA ALA A 127 -5.21 19.44 23.54
C ALA A 127 -6.62 19.13 24.06
N PHE A 128 -7.55 20.08 23.92
CA PHE A 128 -8.97 19.80 24.11
C PHE A 128 -9.44 18.63 23.26
N GLY A 129 -10.06 17.63 23.90
CA GLY A 129 -10.47 16.38 23.27
C GLY A 129 -9.30 15.54 22.73
N GLY A 130 -8.06 15.82 23.15
CA GLY A 130 -6.83 15.22 22.68
C GLY A 130 -6.08 14.36 23.70
N GLN A 131 -4.91 13.90 23.28
CA GLN A 131 -3.92 13.17 24.06
C GLN A 131 -2.68 14.04 24.29
N ASN A 132 -1.93 13.74 25.35
CA ASN A 132 -0.52 14.12 25.48
C ASN A 132 0.40 12.91 25.28
N GLY A 133 1.72 13.12 25.39
CA GLY A 133 2.71 12.06 25.24
C GLY A 133 2.60 10.95 26.29
N GLN A 134 2.23 11.29 27.53
CA GLN A 134 2.05 10.32 28.60
C GLN A 134 0.88 9.36 28.33
N ASP A 135 -0.21 9.85 27.73
CA ASP A 135 -1.35 9.01 27.31
C ASP A 135 -0.89 7.97 26.27
N VAL A 136 -0.10 8.40 25.28
CA VAL A 136 0.44 7.51 24.23
C VAL A 136 1.42 6.50 24.81
N ASP A 137 2.30 6.94 25.72
CA ASP A 137 3.24 6.06 26.40
C ASP A 137 2.52 4.94 27.15
N LEU A 138 1.45 5.25 27.89
CA LEU A 138 0.68 4.25 28.62
C LEU A 138 0.06 3.21 27.68
N MET A 139 -0.50 3.65 26.55
CA MET A 139 -1.06 2.75 25.54
C MET A 139 0.02 1.83 24.95
N ILE A 140 1.20 2.37 24.65
CA ILE A 140 2.32 1.58 24.12
C ILE A 140 2.84 0.60 25.18
N TYR A 141 3.04 1.01 26.43
CA TYR A 141 3.45 0.08 27.49
C TYR A 141 2.43 -1.04 27.69
N SER A 142 1.13 -0.74 27.64
CA SER A 142 0.07 -1.76 27.69
C SER A 142 0.16 -2.71 26.49
N PHE A 143 0.34 -2.20 25.28
CA PHE A 143 0.48 -3.03 24.08
C PHE A 143 1.75 -3.91 24.13
N LEU A 144 2.87 -3.35 24.58
CA LEU A 144 4.12 -4.09 24.76
C LEU A 144 4.00 -5.21 25.82
N ALA A 145 3.19 -5.00 26.86
CA ALA A 145 2.91 -6.05 27.85
C ALA A 145 2.21 -7.25 27.19
N ASP A 146 1.19 -7.01 26.36
CA ASP A 146 0.49 -8.07 25.62
C ASP A 146 1.41 -8.78 24.62
N LEU A 147 2.28 -8.04 23.93
CA LEU A 147 3.28 -8.65 23.04
C LEU A 147 4.21 -9.60 23.79
N ARG A 148 4.63 -9.24 25.01
CA ARG A 148 5.52 -10.09 25.83
C ARG A 148 4.80 -11.31 26.42
N GLU A 149 3.52 -11.18 26.70
CA GLU A 149 2.70 -12.25 27.29
C GLU A 149 2.27 -13.26 26.22
N PHE A 150 1.68 -12.80 25.12
CA PHE A 150 1.00 -13.67 24.16
C PHE A 150 1.81 -13.97 22.89
N TRP A 151 2.82 -13.15 22.58
CA TRP A 151 3.56 -13.21 21.30
C TRP A 151 5.05 -13.42 21.46
N SER A 152 5.47 -13.96 22.61
CA SER A 152 6.86 -14.32 22.86
C SER A 152 7.39 -15.33 21.83
N GLY A 153 8.60 -15.11 21.31
CA GLY A 153 9.23 -15.96 20.30
C GLY A 153 8.59 -15.89 18.90
N LYS A 154 7.57 -15.05 18.70
CA LYS A 154 6.84 -14.90 17.43
C LYS A 154 7.37 -13.77 16.55
N ARG A 155 7.04 -13.82 15.26
CA ARG A 155 7.22 -12.72 14.30
C ARG A 155 5.94 -11.90 14.24
N VAL A 156 6.02 -10.64 14.67
CA VAL A 156 4.88 -9.73 14.79
C VAL A 156 5.00 -8.63 13.74
N LEU A 157 3.97 -8.44 12.91
CA LEU A 157 3.81 -7.26 12.05
C LEU A 157 2.90 -6.24 12.73
N ILE A 158 3.27 -4.96 12.67
CA ILE A 158 2.45 -3.84 13.16
C ILE A 158 2.38 -2.81 12.04
N VAL A 159 1.17 -2.43 11.63
CA VAL A 159 0.96 -1.29 10.72
C VAL A 159 0.34 -0.14 11.51
N GLY A 160 1.08 0.97 11.63
CA GLY A 160 0.75 2.09 12.51
C GLY A 160 0.99 3.45 11.87
N HIS A 161 1.22 4.47 12.70
CA HIS A 161 1.28 5.87 12.26
C HIS A 161 2.59 6.55 12.63
N GLY A 162 2.89 7.65 11.93
CA GLY A 162 4.20 8.29 12.02
C GLY A 162 4.51 8.83 13.42
N THR A 163 3.56 9.51 14.07
CA THR A 163 3.82 10.06 15.42
C THR A 163 3.80 8.96 16.47
N TRP A 164 2.84 8.03 16.40
CA TRP A 164 2.81 6.83 17.25
C TRP A 164 4.13 6.05 17.20
N MET A 165 4.68 5.83 16.00
CA MET A 165 5.96 5.13 15.82
C MET A 165 7.14 5.86 16.45
N ILE A 166 7.11 7.18 16.59
CA ILE A 166 8.15 7.93 17.30
C ILE A 166 8.11 7.62 18.80
N PHE A 167 6.92 7.59 19.40
CA PHE A 167 6.77 7.17 20.81
C PHE A 167 7.18 5.71 21.00
N PHE A 168 6.79 4.83 20.08
CA PHE A 168 7.18 3.42 20.10
C PHE A 168 8.70 3.25 20.01
N TRP A 169 9.34 3.91 19.05
CA TRP A 169 10.79 3.93 18.89
C TRP A 169 11.49 4.48 20.15
N ARG A 170 10.97 5.56 20.73
CA ARG A 170 11.52 6.17 21.95
C ARG A 170 11.53 5.16 23.10
N ILE A 171 10.42 4.47 23.33
CA ILE A 171 10.30 3.45 24.39
C ILE A 171 11.21 2.26 24.10
N MET A 172 11.12 1.70 22.90
CA MET A 172 11.88 0.50 22.52
C MET A 172 13.39 0.73 22.50
N CYS A 173 13.83 1.95 22.16
CA CYS A 173 15.25 2.32 22.12
C CYS A 173 15.72 3.09 23.36
N ARG A 174 14.89 3.22 24.40
CA ARG A 174 15.20 3.95 25.66
C ARG A 174 15.71 5.38 25.43
N ARG A 175 15.06 6.10 24.51
CA ARG A 175 15.40 7.48 24.14
C ARG A 175 14.72 8.48 25.06
N SER A 176 15.38 9.63 25.23
CA SER A 176 14.82 10.77 25.94
C SER A 176 13.63 11.39 25.19
N ILE A 177 12.83 12.18 25.90
CA ILE A 177 11.73 12.96 25.31
C ILE A 177 12.30 13.96 24.27
N ALA A 178 13.44 14.60 24.58
CA ALA A 178 14.10 15.54 23.67
C ALA A 178 14.56 14.88 22.37
N GLU A 179 15.09 13.65 22.41
CA GLU A 179 15.43 12.89 21.19
C GLU A 179 14.18 12.55 20.36
N ALA A 180 13.06 12.22 21.01
CA ALA A 180 11.81 11.95 20.33
C ALA A 180 11.21 13.20 19.67
N GLU A 181 11.25 14.34 20.36
CA GLU A 181 10.81 15.63 19.82
C GLU A 181 11.67 16.05 18.62
N LYS A 182 13.00 15.92 18.73
CA LYS A 182 13.91 16.16 17.62
C LYS A 182 13.58 15.27 16.42
N ARG A 183 13.34 13.98 16.65
CA ARG A 183 12.93 13.06 15.57
C ARG A 183 11.59 13.46 14.96
N TYR A 184 10.63 13.90 15.77
CA TYR A 184 9.34 14.40 15.28
C TYR A 184 9.48 15.59 14.35
N GLN A 185 10.40 16.51 14.65
CA GLN A 185 10.64 17.72 13.86
C GLN A 185 11.48 17.45 12.59
N GLU A 186 12.52 16.62 12.69
CA GLU A 186 13.55 16.52 11.65
C GLU A 186 13.50 15.22 10.84
N LYS A 187 12.99 14.12 11.42
CA LYS A 187 13.12 12.77 10.86
C LYS A 187 11.90 11.90 11.17
N LYS A 188 10.72 12.38 10.79
CA LYS A 188 9.48 11.59 10.91
C LYS A 188 9.58 10.36 9.99
N PHE A 189 9.10 9.21 10.46
CA PHE A 189 9.06 7.98 9.68
C PHE A 189 8.34 8.22 8.36
N ARG A 190 8.89 7.77 7.24
CA ARG A 190 8.31 7.94 5.90
C ARG A 190 7.13 6.98 5.70
N ASN A 191 6.16 7.36 4.87
CA ASN A 191 5.01 6.50 4.56
C ASN A 191 5.48 5.16 3.97
N ALA A 192 4.89 4.06 4.39
CA ALA A 192 5.27 2.69 4.01
C ALA A 192 6.71 2.27 4.40
N SER A 193 7.40 3.02 5.26
CA SER A 193 8.72 2.62 5.73
C SER A 193 8.65 1.49 6.75
N ILE A 194 9.66 0.62 6.71
CA ILE A 194 9.84 -0.56 7.53
C ILE A 194 10.85 -0.24 8.63
N THR A 195 10.48 -0.57 9.87
CA THR A 195 11.35 -0.54 11.04
C THR A 195 11.35 -1.91 11.69
N VAL A 196 12.53 -2.47 11.97
CA VAL A 196 12.66 -3.84 12.48
C VAL A 196 13.38 -3.85 13.81
N PHE A 197 12.76 -4.52 14.78
CA PHE A 197 13.36 -4.87 16.04
C PHE A 197 13.53 -6.38 16.11
N GLU A 198 14.70 -6.84 16.51
CA GLU A 198 15.00 -8.26 16.71
C GLU A 198 15.28 -8.53 18.18
N GLN A 199 14.83 -9.69 18.66
CA GLN A 199 15.19 -10.14 19.99
C GLN A 199 16.70 -10.42 20.03
N LYS A 200 17.40 -9.72 20.92
CA LYS A 200 18.81 -10.00 21.25
C LYS A 200 18.93 -10.00 22.77
N ASP A 201 19.51 -11.07 23.30
CA ASP A 201 19.59 -11.32 24.73
C ASP A 201 18.19 -11.31 25.37
N ASP A 202 18.02 -10.54 26.45
CA ASP A 202 16.78 -10.33 27.20
C ASP A 202 15.94 -9.13 26.69
N GLY A 203 16.34 -8.51 25.58
CA GLY A 203 15.73 -7.29 25.03
C GLY A 203 15.44 -7.32 23.53
N MET A 204 14.95 -6.19 23.04
CA MET A 204 14.74 -5.93 21.61
C MET A 204 15.76 -4.92 21.12
N LYS A 205 16.45 -5.22 20.02
CA LYS A 205 17.40 -4.32 19.36
C LYS A 205 16.84 -3.84 18.03
N LEU A 206 16.89 -2.53 17.80
CA LEU A 206 16.61 -1.94 16.49
C LEU A 206 17.69 -2.36 15.49
N THR A 207 17.29 -3.02 14.40
CA THR A 207 18.20 -3.47 13.34
C THR A 207 17.98 -2.74 12.02
N ILE A 208 16.76 -2.27 11.76
CA ILE A 208 16.40 -1.46 10.59
C ILE A 208 15.58 -0.27 11.08
N ASP A 209 15.99 0.96 10.73
CA ASP A 209 15.31 2.20 11.10
C ASP A 209 14.81 2.93 9.84
N ASP A 210 13.47 3.05 9.70
CA ASP A 210 12.83 3.84 8.65
C ASP A 210 13.28 3.45 7.23
N PHE A 211 13.41 2.16 6.92
CA PHE A 211 13.80 1.71 5.58
C PHE A 211 12.61 1.81 4.63
N LEU A 212 12.74 2.57 3.55
CA LEU A 212 11.79 2.51 2.44
C LEU A 212 12.26 1.45 1.47
N PRO A 213 11.46 0.39 1.24
CA PRO A 213 11.60 -0.40 0.04
C PRO A 213 11.52 0.57 -1.14
N LYS A 214 12.64 0.72 -1.84
CA LYS A 214 12.57 1.29 -3.18
C LYS A 214 11.82 0.28 -4.01
N ASP A 215 11.04 0.80 -4.94
CA ASP A 215 10.53 0.08 -6.08
C ASP A 215 11.35 -1.17 -6.37
N ILE A 216 10.74 -2.33 -6.13
CA ILE A 216 11.10 -3.54 -6.85
C ILE A 216 10.64 -3.25 -8.28
N ASP A 217 11.39 -2.40 -8.97
CA ASP A 217 11.15 -1.94 -10.33
C ASP A 217 9.66 -1.61 -10.64
N SER A 218 9.04 -0.66 -9.91
CA SER A 218 7.78 -0.03 -10.31
C SER A 218 7.95 1.12 -11.31
N GLY A 219 9.18 1.36 -11.77
CA GLY A 219 9.53 2.37 -12.77
C GLY A 219 8.48 2.42 -13.89
N GLN A 220 7.91 3.61 -14.10
CA GLN A 220 7.17 3.88 -15.32
C GLN A 220 8.00 3.36 -16.48
N ALA A 221 7.38 2.51 -17.29
CA ALA A 221 8.03 2.01 -18.49
C ALA A 221 8.56 3.20 -19.27
N THR A 222 9.86 3.22 -19.51
CA THR A 222 10.49 4.21 -20.36
C THR A 222 9.89 4.14 -21.76
N THR A 223 9.92 5.25 -22.49
CA THR A 223 9.49 5.28 -23.90
C THR A 223 10.18 4.20 -24.73
N ASP A 224 11.44 3.88 -24.42
CA ASP A 224 12.20 2.81 -25.07
C ASP A 224 11.67 1.42 -24.73
N GLU A 225 11.29 1.17 -23.47
CA GLU A 225 10.65 -0.10 -23.07
C GLU A 225 9.28 -0.29 -23.73
N ILE A 226 8.49 0.79 -23.88
CA ILE A 226 7.20 0.77 -24.56
C ILE A 226 7.41 0.49 -26.05
N ASN A 227 8.31 1.23 -26.71
CA ASN A 227 8.62 1.04 -28.13
C ASN A 227 9.16 -0.36 -28.42
N LYS A 228 10.00 -0.88 -27.54
CA LYS A 228 10.51 -2.25 -27.64
C LYS A 228 9.36 -3.26 -27.54
N ALA A 229 8.46 -3.12 -26.57
CA ALA A 229 7.32 -4.03 -26.43
C ALA A 229 6.34 -3.96 -27.62
N ILE A 230 6.12 -2.77 -28.19
CA ILE A 230 5.35 -2.61 -29.43
C ILE A 230 6.00 -3.41 -30.57
N ASN A 231 7.33 -3.30 -30.72
CA ASN A 231 8.07 -4.04 -31.75
C ASN A 231 8.10 -5.55 -31.50
N ASP A 232 8.29 -5.97 -30.25
CA ASP A 232 8.28 -7.37 -29.85
C ASP A 232 6.91 -7.99 -30.12
N LEU A 233 5.82 -7.28 -29.79
CA LEU A 233 4.45 -7.69 -30.10
C LEU A 233 4.20 -7.75 -31.63
N ALA A 234 4.66 -6.75 -32.37
CA ALA A 234 4.54 -6.71 -33.83
C ALA A 234 5.29 -7.86 -34.53
N ASN A 235 6.42 -8.29 -33.95
CA ASN A 235 7.17 -9.45 -34.44
C ASN A 235 6.52 -10.76 -34.00
N PHE A 236 6.06 -10.83 -32.75
CA PHE A 236 5.39 -12.01 -32.20
C PHE A 236 4.15 -12.39 -33.00
N THR A 237 3.30 -11.41 -33.37
CA THR A 237 2.08 -11.63 -34.17
C THR A 237 2.35 -12.21 -35.57
N LYS A 238 3.60 -12.18 -36.06
CA LYS A 238 4.01 -12.78 -37.34
C LYS A 238 4.51 -14.21 -37.19
N THR A 239 4.72 -14.70 -35.98
CA THR A 239 5.31 -16.02 -35.72
C THR A 239 4.29 -17.15 -35.82
N VAL A 240 4.74 -18.35 -36.19
CA VAL A 240 3.91 -19.59 -36.12
C VAL A 240 3.39 -19.83 -34.69
N ARG A 241 4.17 -19.42 -33.68
CA ARG A 241 3.82 -19.51 -32.25
C ARG A 241 2.56 -18.71 -31.92
N TRP A 242 2.42 -17.48 -32.43
CA TRP A 242 1.22 -16.67 -32.28
C TRP A 242 -0.01 -17.32 -32.91
N TRP A 243 0.12 -17.78 -34.16
CA TRP A 243 -0.98 -18.45 -34.85
C TRP A 243 -1.38 -19.78 -34.18
N GLY A 244 -0.42 -20.48 -33.56
CA GLY A 244 -0.69 -21.64 -32.71
C GLY A 244 -1.51 -21.29 -31.46
N LEU A 245 -1.21 -20.16 -30.81
CA LEU A 245 -1.98 -19.67 -29.65
C LEU A 245 -3.40 -19.26 -30.03
N LEU A 246 -3.58 -18.54 -31.16
CA LEU A 246 -4.90 -18.20 -31.67
C LEU A 246 -5.73 -19.45 -32.01
N GLY A 247 -5.12 -20.43 -32.69
CA GLY A 247 -5.78 -21.69 -33.02
C GLY A 247 -6.24 -22.46 -31.78
N LYS A 248 -5.41 -22.47 -30.73
CA LYS A 248 -5.73 -23.05 -29.41
C LYS A 248 -6.91 -22.36 -28.75
N LEU A 249 -7.00 -21.03 -28.81
CA LEU A 249 -8.14 -20.24 -28.32
C LEU A 249 -9.41 -20.38 -29.17
N GLY A 250 -9.47 -21.34 -30.10
CA GLY A 250 -10.61 -21.56 -30.99
C GLY A 250 -10.75 -20.52 -32.10
N GLN A 251 -9.74 -19.66 -32.30
CA GLN A 251 -9.71 -18.63 -33.32
C GLN A 251 -8.98 -19.18 -34.56
N SER A 252 -9.72 -19.65 -35.56
CA SER A 252 -9.14 -19.99 -36.86
C SER A 252 -8.95 -18.73 -37.72
N LYS A 253 -8.04 -18.78 -38.72
CA LYS A 253 -7.84 -17.70 -39.72
C LYS A 253 -9.14 -17.22 -40.39
N GLU A 254 -10.19 -18.03 -40.35
CA GLU A 254 -11.47 -17.84 -41.06
C GLU A 254 -12.64 -17.46 -40.14
N ARG A 255 -12.43 -17.38 -38.80
CA ARG A 255 -13.48 -17.00 -37.82
C ARG A 255 -13.23 -15.65 -37.14
N LEU A 256 -12.61 -14.71 -37.85
CA LEU A 256 -12.66 -13.31 -37.49
C LEU A 256 -14.07 -12.76 -37.74
N LYS A 257 -14.98 -12.96 -36.77
CA LYS A 257 -16.29 -12.31 -36.77
C LYS A 257 -16.17 -10.97 -36.07
N ILE A 258 -16.42 -9.90 -36.83
CA ILE A 258 -16.71 -8.58 -36.31
C ILE A 258 -18.10 -8.69 -35.67
N TYR A 259 -18.19 -8.63 -34.34
CA TYR A 259 -19.46 -8.58 -33.64
C TYR A 259 -19.98 -7.13 -33.67
N SER A 260 -21.29 -6.97 -33.87
CA SER A 260 -21.96 -5.70 -33.61
C SER A 260 -22.23 -5.57 -32.11
N TYR A 261 -22.34 -4.33 -31.61
CA TYR A 261 -22.52 -4.01 -30.18
C TYR A 261 -23.66 -4.81 -29.51
N ASP A 262 -24.70 -5.16 -30.27
CA ASP A 262 -25.89 -5.84 -29.76
C ASP A 262 -25.70 -7.36 -29.56
N ASP A 263 -24.64 -7.96 -30.14
CA ASP A 263 -24.37 -9.42 -30.06
C ASP A 263 -23.46 -9.81 -28.87
N ALA A 264 -22.80 -8.84 -28.22
CA ALA A 264 -21.73 -9.07 -27.23
C ALA A 264 -22.20 -9.08 -25.77
N CYS A 265 -23.49 -8.80 -25.51
CA CYS A 265 -24.02 -8.61 -24.16
C CYS A 265 -24.22 -9.92 -23.36
N ASP A 266 -24.22 -11.09 -23.99
CA ASP A 266 -24.69 -12.32 -23.34
C ASP A 266 -23.62 -13.38 -23.02
N MET A 267 -22.33 -13.11 -23.26
CA MET A 267 -21.25 -14.06 -22.90
C MET A 267 -20.06 -13.38 -22.21
N HIS A 268 -20.03 -13.47 -20.87
CA HIS A 268 -19.04 -12.83 -19.99
C HIS A 268 -17.69 -13.57 -19.84
N GLU A 269 -17.33 -14.52 -20.70
CA GLU A 269 -16.18 -15.42 -20.48
C GLU A 269 -15.08 -15.43 -21.57
N ALA A 270 -15.04 -14.42 -22.46
CA ALA A 270 -14.05 -14.37 -23.56
C ALA A 270 -13.26 -13.06 -23.65
N LEU A 271 -11.94 -13.19 -23.87
CA LEU A 271 -11.09 -12.12 -24.39
C LEU A 271 -11.28 -12.05 -25.92
N TYR A 272 -11.71 -10.91 -26.44
CA TYR A 272 -11.99 -10.75 -27.87
C TYR A 272 -10.78 -10.17 -28.61
N LEU A 273 -10.26 -10.93 -29.57
CA LEU A 273 -9.23 -10.51 -30.53
C LEU A 273 -9.93 -10.33 -31.88
N SER A 274 -10.03 -9.08 -32.35
CA SER A 274 -10.57 -8.78 -33.68
C SER A 274 -9.45 -8.74 -34.72
N GLY A 275 -9.83 -8.66 -36.00
CA GLY A 275 -8.88 -8.65 -37.13
C GLY A 275 -8.04 -7.38 -37.17
N GLU A 276 -8.40 -6.39 -36.35
CA GLU A 276 -7.75 -5.09 -36.24
C GLU A 276 -7.06 -4.85 -34.88
N GLY A 277 -7.20 -5.75 -33.89
CA GLY A 277 -6.53 -5.59 -32.59
C GLY A 277 -7.24 -6.20 -31.38
N PHE A 278 -6.73 -5.85 -30.19
CA PHE A 278 -7.28 -6.23 -28.89
C PHE A 278 -8.54 -5.40 -28.57
N ILE A 279 -9.35 -5.84 -27.62
CA ILE A 279 -10.55 -5.13 -27.16
C ILE A 279 -10.45 -4.96 -25.63
N ASN A 280 -10.78 -3.77 -25.12
CA ASN A 280 -10.71 -3.39 -23.69
C ASN A 280 -12.13 -3.23 -23.08
N GLU A 281 -12.21 -2.97 -21.75
CA GLU A 281 -13.34 -2.86 -20.80
C GLU A 281 -14.63 -2.15 -21.27
N HIS A 282 -14.61 -1.51 -22.44
CA HIS A 282 -15.76 -0.85 -23.08
C HIS A 282 -16.04 -1.33 -24.51
N LEU A 283 -15.56 -2.52 -24.89
CA LEU A 283 -15.74 -3.14 -26.21
C LEU A 283 -15.34 -2.22 -27.39
N ARG A 284 -14.47 -1.24 -27.15
CA ARG A 284 -13.91 -0.40 -28.22
C ARG A 284 -12.77 -1.16 -28.89
N PRO A 285 -12.74 -1.23 -30.23
CA PRO A 285 -11.57 -1.70 -30.96
C PRO A 285 -10.35 -0.88 -30.53
N VAL A 286 -9.29 -1.56 -30.13
CA VAL A 286 -7.99 -0.90 -29.90
C VAL A 286 -7.38 -0.64 -31.28
N GLY A 287 -7.11 0.63 -31.60
CA GLY A 287 -6.83 1.06 -32.98
C GLY A 287 -5.39 0.79 -33.45
N ASN A 288 -4.47 0.43 -32.53
CA ASN A 288 -3.07 0.12 -32.85
C ASN A 288 -2.37 -0.64 -31.71
N LEU A 289 -1.17 -1.20 -31.98
CA LEU A 289 -0.39 -1.97 -31.00
C LEU A 289 0.09 -1.15 -29.79
N ALA A 290 0.20 0.17 -29.90
CA ALA A 290 0.62 1.02 -28.78
C ALA A 290 -0.47 1.09 -27.71
N GLU A 291 -1.72 1.28 -28.12
CA GLU A 291 -2.88 1.26 -27.23
C GLU A 291 -3.08 -0.13 -26.57
N VAL A 292 -2.63 -1.22 -27.20
CA VAL A 292 -2.64 -2.57 -26.60
C VAL A 292 -1.64 -2.66 -25.44
N VAL A 293 -0.41 -2.20 -25.68
CA VAL A 293 0.66 -2.19 -24.68
C VAL A 293 0.27 -1.25 -23.54
N GLU A 294 -0.28 -0.07 -23.85
CA GLU A 294 -0.82 0.87 -22.87
C GLU A 294 -1.97 0.26 -22.07
N GLY A 295 -2.95 -0.36 -22.74
CA GLY A 295 -4.05 -1.08 -22.13
C GLY A 295 -3.60 -2.18 -21.17
N PHE A 296 -2.53 -2.92 -21.50
CA PHE A 296 -1.93 -3.92 -20.62
C PHE A 296 -1.30 -3.34 -19.36
N MET A 297 -0.70 -2.16 -19.47
CA MET A 297 -0.08 -1.48 -18.33
C MET A 297 -1.12 -0.85 -17.40
N VAL A 298 -2.27 -0.43 -17.93
CA VAL A 298 -3.23 0.42 -17.21
C VAL A 298 -4.58 -0.23 -16.89
N ASN A 299 -4.99 -1.30 -17.59
CA ASN A 299 -6.32 -1.91 -17.44
C ASN A 299 -6.29 -3.41 -17.10
N VAL A 300 -7.39 -3.88 -16.53
CA VAL A 300 -7.63 -5.29 -16.24
C VAL A 300 -8.17 -5.99 -17.49
N PHE A 301 -7.33 -6.72 -18.21
CA PHE A 301 -7.82 -7.62 -19.26
C PHE A 301 -8.65 -8.76 -18.65
N TYR A 302 -9.95 -8.78 -18.97
CA TYR A 302 -10.87 -9.86 -18.57
C TYR A 302 -10.58 -11.15 -19.35
N GLY A 303 -10.51 -12.29 -18.65
CA GLY A 303 -10.44 -13.62 -19.26
C GLY A 303 -9.29 -14.52 -18.78
N ALA A 304 -8.38 -14.02 -17.95
CA ALA A 304 -7.57 -14.90 -17.12
C ALA A 304 -8.43 -15.31 -15.91
N GLU A 305 -8.44 -16.59 -15.54
CA GLU A 305 -8.71 -16.96 -14.14
C GLU A 305 -7.56 -16.37 -13.31
N THR A 306 -7.60 -15.06 -13.09
CA THR A 306 -6.79 -14.45 -12.07
C THR A 306 -7.51 -14.78 -10.78
N ASN A 307 -6.93 -15.67 -9.99
CA ASN A 307 -7.09 -15.60 -8.54
C ASN A 307 -7.08 -14.10 -8.17
N GLU A 308 -8.13 -13.61 -7.51
CA GLU A 308 -8.63 -12.22 -7.40
C GLU A 308 -7.64 -11.11 -6.94
N TRP A 309 -6.42 -11.09 -7.45
CA TRP A 309 -5.26 -10.38 -6.90
C TRP A 309 -4.39 -9.69 -7.97
N ASN A 310 -4.83 -9.68 -9.23
CA ASN A 310 -4.07 -9.11 -10.36
C ASN A 310 -4.64 -7.79 -10.91
N SER A 311 -5.60 -7.19 -10.21
CA SER A 311 -6.29 -5.97 -10.65
C SER A 311 -5.47 -4.68 -10.48
N GLN A 312 -4.31 -4.70 -9.84
CA GLN A 312 -3.48 -3.49 -9.63
C GLN A 312 -1.96 -3.74 -9.65
N GLN A 313 -1.47 -4.69 -10.45
CA GLN A 313 -0.03 -4.73 -10.74
C GLN A 313 0.28 -3.75 -11.87
N HIS A 314 1.22 -2.82 -11.64
CA HIS A 314 1.87 -2.07 -12.71
C HIS A 314 2.62 -3.07 -13.60
N ARG A 315 1.93 -3.64 -14.60
CA ARG A 315 2.52 -4.64 -15.49
C ARG A 315 3.57 -3.97 -16.35
N ARG A 316 4.76 -4.55 -16.45
CA ARG A 316 5.83 -4.05 -17.32
C ARG A 316 5.55 -4.45 -18.77
N PRO A 317 5.83 -3.60 -19.79
CA PRO A 317 5.65 -3.97 -21.20
C PRO A 317 6.31 -5.31 -21.58
N SER A 318 7.45 -5.63 -20.97
CA SER A 318 8.17 -6.90 -21.15
C SER A 318 7.38 -8.15 -20.72
N GLN A 319 6.37 -8.00 -19.87
CA GLN A 319 5.54 -9.09 -19.36
C GLN A 319 4.33 -9.40 -20.25
N LEU A 320 4.08 -8.60 -21.29
CA LEU A 320 2.91 -8.74 -22.15
C LEU A 320 2.85 -10.12 -22.84
N ILE A 321 3.92 -10.54 -23.50
CA ILE A 321 3.98 -11.83 -24.21
C ILE A 321 3.90 -13.02 -23.22
N PRO A 322 4.72 -13.08 -22.15
CA PRO A 322 4.59 -14.14 -21.15
C PRO A 322 3.18 -14.25 -20.54
N TRP A 323 2.50 -13.11 -20.34
CA TRP A 323 1.11 -13.09 -19.85
C TRP A 323 0.13 -13.70 -20.86
N LEU A 324 0.22 -13.34 -22.14
CA LEU A 324 -0.61 -13.92 -23.21
C LEU A 324 -0.47 -15.44 -23.30
N GLU A 325 0.74 -15.95 -23.06
CA GLU A 325 1.02 -17.38 -23.13
C GLU A 325 0.47 -18.14 -21.92
N SER A 326 0.64 -17.58 -20.72
CA SER A 326 0.06 -18.11 -19.49
C SER A 326 -1.46 -18.23 -19.57
N LEU A 327 -2.12 -17.24 -20.20
CA LEU A 327 -3.56 -17.25 -20.45
C LEU A 327 -3.99 -18.51 -21.22
N CYS A 328 -3.28 -18.83 -22.30
CA CYS A 328 -3.59 -19.99 -23.14
C CYS A 328 -3.39 -21.30 -22.38
N LEU A 329 -2.32 -21.41 -21.58
CA LEU A 329 -2.04 -22.59 -20.76
C LEU A 329 -3.09 -22.79 -19.66
N SER A 330 -3.54 -21.72 -19.01
CA SER A 330 -4.53 -21.78 -17.91
C SER A 330 -5.90 -22.29 -18.36
N ARG A 331 -6.27 -22.08 -19.62
CA ARG A 331 -7.52 -22.57 -20.21
C ARG A 331 -7.42 -24.01 -20.73
N GLY A 332 -6.30 -24.70 -20.49
CA GLY A 332 -6.09 -26.10 -20.90
C GLY A 332 -5.91 -26.28 -22.41
N LEU A 333 -5.43 -25.25 -23.12
CA LEU A 333 -5.34 -25.21 -24.59
C LEU A 333 -3.92 -25.41 -25.14
#